data_AF-A0A9X3V755-F1
#
_entry.id   AF-A0A9X3V755-F1
#
_cell.length_a   1.000
_cell.length_b   1.000
_cell.length_c   1.000
_cell.angle_alpha   90.00
_cell.angle_beta   90.00
_cell.angle_gamma   90.00
#
_symmetry.space_group_name_H-M   'P 1'
#
loop_
_entity.id
_entity.type
_entity.pdbx_description
1 polymer ?
#
loop_
_entity_poly.entity_id
_entity_poly.type
_entity_poly.pdbx_seq_one_letter_code
_entity_poly.pdbx_strand_id
1 'polypeptide(L)'
;MANKAKGRTLSEFGTLRSGEQKLLDACAAGSIAMLGDKRPDEKSQTNAVRAEFIRFLALGGDEAAPVHEKGLWLYGAWIEGSLDLAGGTAATSLRVINSHFCECPIFDGTRIEGTLNLAGSFVPGMTADDLHCKGNVYFIKDFSAKGEVRLMGAQIGGDLNFTGAKLDGQEGNALSADRAVIQGGVFLSGGFQSIGDVRLLGAQIGGNLQCTDARFLGKNGNAFLGDGAVIQGDVFFSDGFNSTGDVRLLGAQISGDLNCAGAKFEGSGGDALSADGIFVRGTFFFRGLNAPVDNVRMAFAKVGQLADDTTSWGHKLVLDGFVYDHLAVGSPTDAPTRLKWLRRQNQANLDGQNFCPQPWKHLQKVLRSMGHIEDARQVAIAQENHLRSIGLIGQTPGHWRPWRRWAHRQVAQGLHIAFRALIGYGYRPLRLGAWMLGVWLACAGLYWAAALHGVMAPSNPLVFQNLSAYKSCTPNWYLCSALPGEYTGFSPLAYSLDVLLPFVNLQQEQDWAPKTPTPLNDWPSELFTHWSLEHVVRLAMWFEILFGWVASLLLAAVVSGLTKRQDDSE
;
A
#
# COMPACT_ATOMS: atom_id res chain seq x y z
N MET A 1 -35.17 -21.34 55.96
CA MET A 1 -33.97 -20.84 55.27
C MET A 1 -33.89 -21.56 53.94
N ALA A 2 -33.93 -20.85 52.81
CA ALA A 2 -33.73 -21.49 51.51
C ALA A 2 -32.30 -22.05 51.48
N ASN A 3 -32.12 -23.31 51.11
CA ASN A 3 -30.80 -23.90 50.89
C ASN A 3 -30.09 -23.07 49.81
N LYS A 4 -29.17 -22.21 50.22
CA LYS A 4 -28.26 -21.54 49.28
C LYS A 4 -27.36 -22.63 48.65
N ALA A 5 -26.93 -22.41 47.42
CA ALA A 5 -25.95 -23.30 46.79
C ALA A 5 -24.66 -23.35 47.62
N LYS A 6 -23.94 -24.46 47.58
CA LYS A 6 -22.68 -24.66 48.33
C LYS A 6 -21.68 -23.53 48.05
N GLY A 7 -20.96 -23.08 49.07
CA GLY A 7 -19.98 -21.99 48.99
C GLY A 7 -20.61 -20.59 48.94
N ARG A 8 -21.83 -20.45 49.47
CA ARG A 8 -22.61 -19.19 49.51
C ARG A 8 -22.93 -18.74 50.93
N THR A 9 -22.38 -19.41 51.94
CA THR A 9 -22.54 -19.00 53.34
C THR A 9 -21.20 -19.03 54.07
N LEU A 10 -20.98 -18.05 54.96
CA LEU A 10 -19.73 -17.94 55.71
C LEU A 10 -19.45 -19.20 56.54
N SER A 11 -20.50 -19.84 57.08
CA SER A 11 -20.40 -21.05 57.90
C SER A 11 -19.80 -22.27 57.18
N GLU A 12 -19.85 -22.31 55.85
CA GLU A 12 -19.30 -23.44 55.07
C GLU A 12 -17.76 -23.46 55.05
N PHE A 13 -17.11 -22.34 55.37
CA PHE A 13 -15.65 -22.23 55.30
C PHE A 13 -14.93 -22.67 56.58
N GLY A 14 -15.66 -23.04 57.64
CA GLY A 14 -15.10 -23.47 58.91
C GLY A 14 -14.17 -22.41 59.53
N THR A 15 -13.02 -22.84 60.04
CA THR A 15 -12.01 -21.91 60.58
C THR A 15 -11.36 -21.11 59.44
N LEU A 16 -11.54 -19.79 59.46
CA LEU A 16 -10.90 -18.89 58.52
C LEU A 16 -9.39 -18.81 58.76
N ARG A 17 -8.64 -18.69 57.68
CA ARG A 17 -7.20 -18.39 57.71
C ARG A 17 -6.97 -16.92 58.04
N SER A 18 -5.76 -16.58 58.48
CA SER A 18 -5.40 -15.19 58.81
C SER A 18 -5.65 -14.23 57.64
N GLY A 19 -5.27 -14.61 56.42
CA GLY A 19 -5.54 -13.82 55.22
C GLY A 19 -7.03 -13.68 54.87
N GLU A 20 -7.82 -14.74 55.12
CA GLU A 20 -9.27 -14.75 54.90
C GLU A 20 -10.00 -13.88 55.91
N GLN A 21 -9.62 -13.93 57.19
CA GLN A 21 -10.19 -13.05 58.22
C GLN A 21 -9.92 -11.58 57.89
N LYS A 22 -8.67 -11.25 57.50
CA LYS A 22 -8.33 -9.89 57.11
C LYS A 22 -9.09 -9.43 55.86
N LEU A 23 -9.32 -10.33 54.91
CA LEU A 23 -10.15 -10.05 53.74
C LEU A 23 -11.62 -9.82 54.11
N LEU A 24 -12.17 -10.65 55.00
CA LEU A 24 -13.54 -10.51 55.51
C LEU A 24 -13.74 -9.14 56.18
N ASP A 25 -12.85 -8.78 57.11
CA ASP A 25 -12.91 -7.51 57.85
C ASP A 25 -12.80 -6.31 56.90
N ALA A 26 -11.90 -6.40 55.91
CA ALA A 26 -11.70 -5.34 54.93
C ALA A 26 -12.89 -5.18 53.97
N CYS A 27 -13.51 -6.28 53.54
CA CYS A 27 -14.73 -6.26 52.71
C CYS A 27 -15.90 -5.63 53.46
N ALA A 28 -16.05 -5.90 54.75
CA ALA A 28 -17.09 -5.28 55.58
C ALA A 28 -16.84 -3.78 55.78
N ALA A 29 -15.58 -3.38 55.98
CA ALA A 29 -15.19 -1.99 56.21
C ALA A 29 -15.02 -1.14 54.93
N GLY A 30 -15.03 -1.76 53.73
CA GLY A 30 -14.71 -1.06 52.48
C GLY A 30 -13.27 -0.54 52.41
N SER A 31 -12.33 -1.30 52.98
CA SER A 31 -10.91 -0.98 53.01
C SER A 31 -10.07 -2.02 52.23
N ILE A 32 -8.77 -1.78 52.09
CA ILE A 32 -7.86 -2.70 51.40
C ILE A 32 -7.46 -3.86 52.33
N ALA A 33 -7.65 -5.10 51.87
CA ALA A 33 -7.06 -6.29 52.48
C ALA A 33 -5.59 -6.44 52.04
N MET A 34 -4.68 -5.78 52.76
CA MET A 34 -3.25 -5.80 52.46
C MET A 34 -2.57 -7.03 53.10
N LEU A 35 -2.33 -8.12 52.36
CA LEU A 35 -1.59 -9.29 52.85
C LEU A 35 -0.08 -9.17 52.59
N GLY A 36 0.30 -8.42 51.56
CA GLY A 36 1.67 -8.09 51.18
C GLY A 36 1.71 -6.96 50.16
N ASP A 37 2.84 -6.26 50.08
CA ASP A 37 3.06 -5.15 49.13
C ASP A 37 3.41 -5.66 47.71
N LYS A 38 3.94 -6.88 47.61
CA LYS A 38 4.36 -7.53 46.37
C LYS A 38 3.64 -8.87 46.15
N ARG A 39 3.73 -9.39 44.92
CA ARG A 39 3.29 -10.73 44.57
C ARG A 39 4.07 -11.77 45.39
N PRO A 40 3.41 -12.67 46.14
CA PRO A 40 4.12 -13.66 46.92
C PRO A 40 4.74 -14.73 46.01
N ASP A 41 6.01 -15.06 46.27
CA ASP A 41 6.72 -16.18 45.62
C ASP A 41 6.42 -17.52 46.29
N GLU A 42 6.03 -17.50 47.57
CA GLU A 42 5.74 -18.67 48.37
C GLU A 42 4.46 -18.51 49.21
N LYS A 43 3.80 -19.63 49.48
CA LYS A 43 2.66 -19.70 50.42
C LYS A 43 3.14 -19.49 51.86
N SER A 44 2.38 -18.71 52.62
CA SER A 44 2.53 -18.56 54.07
C SER A 44 1.17 -18.59 54.78
N GLN A 45 1.17 -18.63 56.11
CA GLN A 45 -0.07 -18.62 56.90
C GLN A 45 -0.85 -17.30 56.79
N THR A 46 -0.17 -16.19 56.48
CA THR A 46 -0.76 -14.83 56.44
C THR A 46 -1.21 -14.40 55.05
N ASN A 47 -0.69 -15.01 53.99
CA ASN A 47 -1.05 -14.67 52.60
C ASN A 47 -2.02 -15.69 51.95
N ALA A 48 -2.20 -16.88 52.52
CA ALA A 48 -3.02 -17.92 51.91
C ALA A 48 -4.52 -17.63 52.04
N VAL A 49 -5.21 -17.58 50.90
CA VAL A 49 -6.66 -17.37 50.80
C VAL A 49 -7.27 -18.41 49.87
N ARG A 50 -8.34 -19.08 50.29
CA ARG A 50 -9.08 -20.00 49.40
C ARG A 50 -9.80 -19.23 48.30
N ALA A 51 -9.72 -19.71 47.07
CA ALA A 51 -10.38 -19.14 45.92
C ALA A 51 -11.92 -19.15 46.06
N GLU A 52 -12.47 -20.23 46.62
CA GLU A 52 -13.91 -20.32 46.97
C GLU A 52 -14.36 -19.25 47.96
N PHE A 53 -13.48 -18.79 48.86
CA PHE A 53 -13.78 -17.71 49.80
C PHE A 53 -13.80 -16.34 49.11
N ILE A 54 -12.84 -16.10 48.22
CA ILE A 54 -12.84 -14.91 47.34
C ILE A 54 -14.12 -14.90 46.49
N ARG A 55 -14.48 -16.05 45.92
CA ARG A 55 -15.71 -16.23 45.13
C ARG A 55 -16.96 -15.85 45.92
N PHE A 56 -17.08 -16.33 47.15
CA PHE A 56 -18.19 -16.03 48.05
C PHE A 56 -18.35 -14.52 48.28
N LEU A 57 -17.26 -13.83 48.63
CA LEU A 57 -17.27 -12.38 48.85
C LEU A 57 -17.48 -11.59 47.54
N ALA A 58 -16.87 -12.01 46.44
CA ALA A 58 -17.05 -11.35 45.14
C ALA A 58 -18.52 -11.34 44.68
N LEU A 59 -19.30 -12.33 45.10
CA LEU A 59 -20.74 -12.44 44.80
C LEU A 59 -21.64 -11.84 45.88
N GLY A 60 -21.09 -11.02 46.77
CA GLY A 60 -21.82 -10.23 47.76
C GLY A 60 -21.88 -10.82 49.17
N GLY A 61 -21.31 -11.99 49.41
CA GLY A 61 -21.29 -12.62 50.72
C GLY A 61 -22.67 -13.07 51.22
N ASP A 62 -22.87 -13.05 52.55
CA ASP A 62 -24.14 -13.30 53.22
C ASP A 62 -24.36 -12.30 54.37
N GLU A 63 -25.40 -12.51 55.18
CA GLU A 63 -25.73 -11.60 56.30
C GLU A 63 -24.61 -11.51 57.35
N ALA A 64 -23.80 -12.55 57.50
CA ALA A 64 -22.67 -12.59 58.44
C ALA A 64 -21.36 -12.07 57.82
N ALA A 65 -21.31 -11.97 56.49
CA ALA A 65 -20.17 -11.45 55.72
C ALA A 65 -20.63 -10.41 54.69
N PRO A 66 -21.19 -9.26 55.12
CA PRO A 66 -21.62 -8.23 54.19
C PRO A 66 -20.42 -7.65 53.44
N VAL A 67 -20.61 -7.32 52.16
CA VAL A 67 -19.58 -6.73 51.31
C VAL A 67 -19.98 -5.28 51.00
N HIS A 68 -19.13 -4.34 51.42
CA HIS A 68 -19.28 -2.92 51.18
C HIS A 68 -19.31 -2.61 49.66
N GLU A 69 -20.02 -1.55 49.25
CA GLU A 69 -20.14 -1.10 47.85
C GLU A 69 -18.80 -0.78 47.14
N LYS A 70 -17.70 -0.64 47.88
CA LYS A 70 -16.35 -0.52 47.32
C LYS A 70 -15.84 -1.82 46.70
N GLY A 71 -16.45 -2.95 47.06
CA GLY A 71 -16.15 -4.28 46.56
C GLY A 71 -14.94 -4.94 47.19
N LEU A 72 -14.49 -6.02 46.57
CA LEU A 72 -13.36 -6.82 47.03
C LEU A 72 -12.04 -6.16 46.63
N TRP A 73 -11.17 -5.89 47.60
CA TRP A 73 -9.86 -5.28 47.35
C TRP A 73 -8.74 -6.00 48.10
N LEU A 74 -8.09 -6.94 47.43
CA LEU A 74 -7.07 -7.84 47.98
C LEU A 74 -5.70 -7.58 47.35
N TYR A 75 -4.66 -7.53 48.19
CA TYR A 75 -3.26 -7.41 47.77
C TYR A 75 -2.39 -8.51 48.37
N GLY A 76 -1.43 -9.02 47.59
CA GLY A 76 -0.36 -9.85 48.14
C GLY A 76 -0.79 -11.27 48.49
N ALA A 77 -1.87 -11.79 47.91
CA ALA A 77 -2.46 -13.06 48.31
C ALA A 77 -1.88 -14.24 47.54
N TRP A 78 -1.77 -15.39 48.21
CA TRP A 78 -1.55 -16.71 47.61
C TRP A 78 -2.89 -17.44 47.54
N ILE A 79 -3.44 -17.60 46.34
CA ILE A 79 -4.82 -18.01 46.12
C ILE A 79 -4.86 -19.50 45.78
N GLU A 80 -5.44 -20.28 46.69
CA GLU A 80 -5.52 -21.74 46.58
C GLU A 80 -6.86 -22.19 46.00
N GLY A 81 -6.82 -23.11 45.05
CA GLY A 81 -7.98 -23.54 44.27
C GLY A 81 -8.25 -22.63 43.06
N SER A 82 -9.17 -23.06 42.20
CA SER A 82 -9.65 -22.25 41.08
C SER A 82 -10.68 -21.22 41.55
N LEU A 83 -10.46 -19.94 41.21
CA LEU A 83 -11.44 -18.88 41.41
C LEU A 83 -12.47 -18.95 40.27
N ASP A 84 -13.54 -19.71 40.50
CA ASP A 84 -14.62 -19.90 39.54
C ASP A 84 -15.79 -18.95 39.82
N LEU A 85 -15.90 -17.88 39.01
CA LEU A 85 -17.02 -16.95 39.02
C LEU A 85 -17.98 -17.17 37.84
N ALA A 86 -17.88 -18.28 37.11
CA ALA A 86 -18.64 -18.52 35.89
C ALA A 86 -20.15 -18.29 36.08
N GLY A 87 -20.76 -17.53 35.15
CA GLY A 87 -22.16 -17.13 35.19
C GLY A 87 -22.59 -16.27 36.39
N GLY A 88 -21.63 -15.87 37.24
CA GLY A 88 -21.86 -15.09 38.45
C GLY A 88 -22.05 -13.60 38.15
N THR A 89 -22.49 -12.87 39.17
CA THR A 89 -22.56 -11.40 39.12
C THR A 89 -21.86 -10.82 40.34
N ALA A 90 -20.76 -10.13 40.11
CA ALA A 90 -20.11 -9.26 41.10
C ALA A 90 -20.73 -7.87 40.98
N ALA A 91 -21.52 -7.48 41.99
CA ALA A 91 -22.22 -6.19 42.02
C ALA A 91 -21.28 -4.97 42.15
N THR A 92 -19.98 -5.20 42.36
CA THR A 92 -18.95 -4.19 42.56
C THR A 92 -17.65 -4.61 41.86
N SER A 93 -16.59 -3.82 41.99
CA SER A 93 -15.28 -4.16 41.43
C SER A 93 -14.64 -5.36 42.14
N LEU A 94 -13.96 -6.20 41.35
CA LEU A 94 -13.11 -7.29 41.81
C LEU A 94 -11.64 -6.89 41.63
N ARG A 95 -10.95 -6.59 42.72
CA ARG A 95 -9.53 -6.19 42.71
C ARG A 95 -8.70 -7.21 43.49
N VAL A 96 -7.90 -7.99 42.78
CA VAL A 96 -7.00 -9.01 43.33
C VAL A 96 -5.60 -8.78 42.76
N ILE A 97 -4.88 -7.88 43.42
CA ILE A 97 -3.68 -7.22 42.91
C ILE A 97 -2.45 -7.86 43.56
N ASN A 98 -1.33 -7.89 42.86
CA ASN A 98 -0.06 -8.44 43.34
C ASN A 98 -0.26 -9.82 43.98
N SER A 99 -1.01 -10.70 43.35
CA SER A 99 -1.41 -11.99 43.94
C SER A 99 -0.98 -13.17 43.06
N HIS A 100 -0.82 -14.34 43.65
CA HIS A 100 -0.45 -15.57 42.95
C HIS A 100 -1.66 -16.51 42.91
N PHE A 101 -2.15 -16.84 41.72
CA PHE A 101 -3.18 -17.87 41.53
C PHE A 101 -2.53 -19.23 41.31
N CYS A 102 -2.88 -20.23 42.13
CA CYS A 102 -2.35 -21.59 41.95
C CYS A 102 -2.99 -22.33 40.76
N GLU A 103 -4.24 -22.00 40.44
CA GLU A 103 -5.02 -22.60 39.37
C GLU A 103 -5.63 -21.51 38.48
N CYS A 104 -6.03 -21.87 37.26
CA CYS A 104 -6.64 -20.92 36.32
C CYS A 104 -7.94 -20.33 36.91
N PRO A 105 -8.06 -19.01 37.10
CA PRO A 105 -9.33 -18.39 37.39
C PRO A 105 -10.28 -18.47 36.18
N ILE A 106 -11.56 -18.63 36.47
CA ILE A 106 -12.65 -18.81 35.50
C ILE A 106 -13.66 -17.68 35.71
N PHE A 107 -13.85 -16.85 34.69
CA PHE A 107 -14.76 -15.71 34.66
C PHE A 107 -15.77 -15.82 33.49
N ASP A 108 -15.96 -17.01 32.93
CA ASP A 108 -16.81 -17.21 31.76
C ASP A 108 -18.27 -16.79 32.03
N GLY A 109 -18.82 -15.91 31.18
CA GLY A 109 -20.16 -15.34 31.34
C GLY A 109 -20.37 -14.52 32.61
N THR A 110 -19.29 -14.16 33.33
CA THR A 110 -19.38 -13.38 34.57
C THR A 110 -19.81 -11.95 34.25
N ARG A 111 -20.64 -11.36 35.12
CA ARG A 111 -20.96 -9.93 35.11
C ARG A 111 -20.24 -9.23 36.24
N ILE A 112 -19.48 -8.20 35.92
CA ILE A 112 -18.79 -7.34 36.89
C ILE A 112 -19.31 -5.92 36.67
N GLU A 113 -20.10 -5.40 37.61
CA GLU A 113 -20.68 -4.06 37.53
C GLU A 113 -19.62 -2.95 37.72
N GLY A 114 -18.44 -3.30 38.23
CA GLY A 114 -17.31 -2.41 38.41
C GLY A 114 -16.15 -2.72 37.47
N THR A 115 -14.98 -2.93 38.06
CA THR A 115 -13.70 -3.15 37.37
C THR A 115 -13.17 -4.53 37.73
N LEU A 116 -12.58 -5.24 36.76
CA LEU A 116 -11.72 -6.38 37.03
C LEU A 116 -10.27 -5.91 37.07
N ASN A 117 -9.59 -6.08 38.19
CA ASN A 117 -8.20 -5.63 38.33
C ASN A 117 -7.33 -6.74 38.94
N LEU A 118 -6.47 -7.31 38.11
CA LEU A 118 -5.47 -8.30 38.51
C LEU A 118 -4.03 -7.76 38.34
N ALA A 119 -3.84 -6.45 38.46
CA ALA A 119 -2.52 -5.83 38.28
C ALA A 119 -1.43 -6.52 39.12
N GLY A 120 -0.26 -6.76 38.54
CA GLY A 120 0.88 -7.43 39.18
C GLY A 120 0.65 -8.87 39.62
N SER A 121 -0.49 -9.47 39.30
CA SER A 121 -0.79 -10.85 39.66
C SER A 121 -0.20 -11.85 38.67
N PHE A 122 0.01 -13.08 39.13
CA PHE A 122 0.35 -14.22 38.28
C PHE A 122 -0.86 -15.14 38.14
N VAL A 123 -1.15 -15.59 36.92
CA VAL A 123 -2.14 -16.63 36.64
C VAL A 123 -1.50 -17.76 35.80
N PRO A 124 -1.87 -19.04 36.02
CA PRO A 124 -1.42 -20.13 35.15
C PRO A 124 -2.04 -20.07 33.73
N GLY A 125 -3.12 -19.31 33.58
CA GLY A 125 -3.97 -19.12 32.42
C GLY A 125 -5.28 -18.52 32.92
N MET A 126 -6.20 -18.11 32.04
CA MET A 126 -7.48 -17.54 32.48
C MET A 126 -8.56 -17.71 31.43
N THR A 127 -9.76 -18.11 31.84
CA THR A 127 -10.94 -18.08 30.97
C THR A 127 -11.86 -16.96 31.41
N ALA A 128 -12.29 -16.13 30.47
CA ALA A 128 -13.21 -15.02 30.68
C ALA A 128 -14.03 -14.78 29.41
N ASP A 129 -14.41 -15.87 28.75
CA ASP A 129 -15.24 -15.84 27.54
C ASP A 129 -16.63 -15.31 27.90
N ASP A 130 -17.17 -14.41 27.07
CA ASP A 130 -18.42 -13.68 27.32
C ASP A 130 -18.47 -12.90 28.65
N LEU A 131 -17.32 -12.55 29.23
CA LEU A 131 -17.22 -11.66 30.39
C LEU A 131 -17.89 -10.32 30.06
N HIS A 132 -18.80 -9.86 30.92
CA HIS A 132 -19.33 -8.49 30.87
C HIS A 132 -18.78 -7.68 32.03
N CYS A 133 -17.80 -6.81 31.76
CA CYS A 133 -17.27 -5.87 32.72
C CYS A 133 -17.74 -4.45 32.36
N LYS A 134 -18.51 -3.80 33.24
CA LYS A 134 -19.02 -2.45 32.96
C LYS A 134 -17.91 -1.39 32.91
N GLY A 135 -16.86 -1.57 33.71
CA GLY A 135 -15.70 -0.70 33.76
C GLY A 135 -14.50 -1.28 33.02
N ASN A 136 -13.31 -0.91 33.51
CA ASN A 136 -12.05 -1.34 32.92
C ASN A 136 -11.67 -2.78 33.32
N VAL A 137 -10.81 -3.38 32.52
CA VAL A 137 -10.12 -4.63 32.83
C VAL A 137 -8.62 -4.35 32.86
N TYR A 138 -8.00 -4.49 34.04
CA TYR A 138 -6.60 -4.15 34.29
C TYR A 138 -5.75 -5.38 34.57
N PHE A 139 -4.84 -5.65 33.64
CA PHE A 139 -3.79 -6.67 33.70
C PHE A 139 -2.42 -6.00 33.51
N ILE A 140 -2.15 -4.99 34.33
CA ILE A 140 -0.98 -4.09 34.23
C ILE A 140 0.08 -4.41 35.29
N LYS A 141 1.18 -3.64 35.30
CA LYS A 141 2.20 -3.64 36.37
C LYS A 141 2.79 -5.04 36.63
N ASP A 142 3.40 -5.65 35.61
CA ASP A 142 3.97 -7.02 35.68
C ASP A 142 2.95 -8.14 35.89
N PHE A 143 1.69 -7.94 35.48
CA PHE A 143 0.78 -9.07 35.31
C PHE A 143 1.41 -10.11 34.39
N SER A 144 1.32 -11.38 34.76
CA SER A 144 1.92 -12.45 33.98
C SER A 144 1.03 -13.68 33.91
N ALA A 145 0.91 -14.26 32.72
CA ALA A 145 0.19 -15.51 32.49
C ALA A 145 1.14 -16.58 31.89
N LYS A 146 1.04 -17.83 32.35
CA LYS A 146 1.77 -19.00 31.80
C LYS A 146 0.86 -19.97 31.03
N GLY A 147 -0.17 -19.40 30.43
CA GLY A 147 -1.15 -20.06 29.58
C GLY A 147 -2.03 -18.99 28.92
N GLU A 148 -2.95 -19.43 28.07
CA GLU A 148 -3.83 -18.53 27.33
C GLU A 148 -4.68 -17.67 28.27
N VAL A 149 -4.77 -16.38 27.96
CA VAL A 149 -5.78 -15.47 28.51
C VAL A 149 -6.92 -15.35 27.50
N ARG A 150 -8.10 -15.87 27.85
CA ARG A 150 -9.27 -15.89 26.97
C ARG A 150 -10.28 -14.83 27.40
N LEU A 151 -10.72 -14.03 26.44
CA LEU A 151 -11.70 -12.94 26.54
C LEU A 151 -12.60 -12.97 25.30
N MET A 152 -12.88 -14.15 24.74
CA MET A 152 -13.65 -14.26 23.50
C MET A 152 -15.07 -13.74 23.73
N GLY A 153 -15.56 -12.85 22.87
CA GLY A 153 -16.90 -12.28 23.02
C GLY A 153 -17.08 -11.37 24.25
N ALA A 154 -16.01 -11.06 25.00
CA ALA A 154 -16.10 -10.23 26.19
C ALA A 154 -16.60 -8.81 25.85
N GLN A 155 -17.44 -8.27 26.73
CA GLN A 155 -17.97 -6.91 26.67
C GLN A 155 -17.37 -6.08 27.79
N ILE A 156 -16.52 -5.12 27.43
CA ILE A 156 -15.79 -4.26 28.37
C ILE A 156 -16.25 -2.82 28.14
N GLY A 157 -16.92 -2.24 29.13
CA GLY A 157 -17.45 -0.87 29.04
C GLY A 157 -16.41 0.23 29.19
N GLY A 158 -15.19 -0.14 29.61
CA GLY A 158 -14.02 0.74 29.62
C GLY A 158 -12.86 0.19 28.79
N ASP A 159 -11.64 0.36 29.30
CA ASP A 159 -10.40 -0.07 28.65
C ASP A 159 -10.04 -1.52 28.99
N LEU A 160 -9.41 -2.21 28.04
CA LEU A 160 -8.69 -3.47 28.26
C LEU A 160 -7.18 -3.20 28.25
N ASN A 161 -6.52 -3.34 29.39
CA ASN A 161 -5.16 -2.85 29.55
C ASN A 161 -4.19 -3.93 30.07
N PHE A 162 -3.21 -4.27 29.25
CA PHE A 162 -2.10 -5.18 29.50
C PHE A 162 -0.74 -4.45 29.49
N THR A 163 -0.69 -3.15 29.78
CA THR A 163 0.56 -2.38 29.76
C THR A 163 1.62 -3.02 30.66
N GLY A 164 2.76 -3.38 30.07
CA GLY A 164 3.88 -4.06 30.74
C GLY A 164 3.61 -5.53 31.13
N ALA A 165 2.54 -6.15 30.64
CA ALA A 165 2.22 -7.54 30.95
C ALA A 165 3.09 -8.54 30.18
N LYS A 166 3.20 -9.77 30.70
CA LYS A 166 3.93 -10.88 30.07
C LYS A 166 3.02 -12.09 29.92
N LEU A 167 2.63 -12.40 28.69
CA LEU A 167 1.76 -13.52 28.37
C LEU A 167 2.56 -14.62 27.68
N ASP A 168 2.60 -15.80 28.29
CA ASP A 168 3.25 -16.98 27.73
C ASP A 168 2.16 -18.03 27.46
N GLY A 169 1.64 -18.01 26.23
CA GLY A 169 0.69 -19.00 25.71
C GLY A 169 1.34 -20.34 25.37
N GLN A 170 2.62 -20.53 25.69
CA GLN A 170 3.42 -21.70 25.34
C GLN A 170 3.46 -21.89 23.82
N GLU A 171 2.97 -23.03 23.32
CA GLU A 171 2.87 -23.33 21.89
C GLU A 171 1.54 -22.87 21.26
N GLY A 172 0.63 -22.27 22.04
CA GLY A 172 -0.70 -21.84 21.62
C GLY A 172 -0.87 -20.31 21.53
N ASN A 173 -2.08 -19.83 21.81
CA ASN A 173 -2.37 -18.40 21.87
C ASN A 173 -1.95 -17.84 23.23
N ALA A 174 -1.36 -16.64 23.24
CA ALA A 174 -1.13 -15.88 24.47
C ALA A 174 -2.40 -15.15 24.92
N LEU A 175 -3.13 -14.56 23.97
CA LEU A 175 -4.35 -13.78 24.22
C LEU A 175 -5.36 -14.07 23.11
N SER A 176 -6.58 -14.43 23.50
CA SER A 176 -7.72 -14.60 22.61
C SER A 176 -8.87 -13.67 23.00
N ALA A 177 -9.03 -12.55 22.30
CA ALA A 177 -10.16 -11.63 22.46
C ALA A 177 -10.96 -11.47 21.16
N ASP A 178 -11.12 -12.58 20.43
CA ASP A 178 -11.92 -12.64 19.20
C ASP A 178 -13.36 -12.21 19.49
N ARG A 179 -13.88 -11.30 18.65
CA ARG A 179 -15.22 -10.69 18.75
C ARG A 179 -15.50 -9.96 20.08
N ALA A 180 -14.47 -9.62 20.85
CA ALA A 180 -14.64 -8.78 22.02
C ALA A 180 -15.10 -7.37 21.63
N VAL A 181 -15.95 -6.77 22.46
CA VAL A 181 -16.43 -5.40 22.32
C VAL A 181 -15.89 -4.59 23.49
N ILE A 182 -14.94 -3.70 23.19
CA ILE A 182 -14.29 -2.81 24.16
C ILE A 182 -14.72 -1.38 23.82
N GLN A 183 -15.47 -0.74 24.71
CA GLN A 183 -15.94 0.63 24.50
C GLN A 183 -14.79 1.65 24.57
N GLY A 184 -13.78 1.37 25.38
CA GLY A 184 -12.54 2.14 25.47
C GLY A 184 -11.45 1.65 24.52
N GLY A 185 -10.19 1.84 24.93
CA GLY A 185 -9.01 1.39 24.19
C GLY A 185 -8.50 0.01 24.61
N VAL A 186 -7.66 -0.58 23.77
CA VAL A 186 -6.87 -1.77 24.07
C VAL A 186 -5.40 -1.38 24.16
N PHE A 187 -4.76 -1.67 25.29
CA PHE A 187 -3.38 -1.27 25.58
C PHE A 187 -2.49 -2.50 25.76
N LEU A 188 -1.67 -2.79 24.77
CA LEU A 188 -0.63 -3.82 24.74
C LEU A 188 0.76 -3.14 24.64
N SER A 189 1.00 -2.12 25.45
CA SER A 189 2.16 -1.21 25.31
C SER A 189 3.14 -1.27 26.49
N GLY A 190 4.21 -0.48 26.42
CA GLY A 190 5.09 -0.19 27.55
C GLY A 190 5.82 -1.42 28.09
N GLY A 191 6.45 -2.17 27.19
CA GLY A 191 7.16 -3.40 27.49
C GLY A 191 6.28 -4.65 27.55
N PHE A 192 5.06 -4.61 27.01
CA PHE A 192 4.21 -5.80 26.84
C PHE A 192 4.96 -6.89 26.04
N GLN A 193 4.84 -8.14 26.47
CA GLN A 193 5.45 -9.29 25.82
C GLN A 193 4.45 -10.43 25.66
N SER A 194 4.38 -11.02 24.47
CA SER A 194 3.65 -12.27 24.23
C SER A 194 4.56 -13.34 23.64
N ILE A 195 4.39 -14.57 24.10
CA ILE A 195 4.87 -15.80 23.45
C ILE A 195 3.63 -16.59 23.05
N GLY A 196 3.44 -16.80 21.75
CA GLY A 196 2.19 -17.27 21.17
C GLY A 196 1.35 -16.15 20.56
N ASP A 197 0.33 -16.54 19.82
CA ASP A 197 -0.48 -15.65 19.00
C ASP A 197 -1.33 -14.71 19.87
N VAL A 198 -1.44 -13.43 19.47
CA VAL A 198 -2.39 -12.47 20.04
C VAL A 198 -3.53 -12.22 19.05
N ARG A 199 -4.76 -12.51 19.47
CA ARG A 199 -5.93 -12.53 18.59
C ARG A 199 -6.99 -11.52 19.02
N LEU A 200 -7.41 -10.68 18.07
CA LEU A 200 -8.46 -9.68 18.14
C LEU A 200 -9.38 -9.79 16.91
N LEU A 201 -9.63 -11.00 16.42
CA LEU A 201 -10.39 -11.22 15.18
C LEU A 201 -11.83 -10.70 15.32
N GLY A 202 -12.24 -9.80 14.43
CA GLY A 202 -13.57 -9.19 14.48
C GLY A 202 -13.86 -8.42 15.77
N ALA A 203 -12.84 -8.04 16.55
CA ALA A 203 -13.01 -7.24 17.75
C ALA A 203 -13.48 -5.81 17.40
N GLN A 204 -14.27 -5.22 18.28
CA GLN A 204 -14.73 -3.84 18.17
C GLN A 204 -14.12 -3.02 19.30
N ILE A 205 -13.32 -2.01 18.94
CA ILE A 205 -12.58 -1.16 19.88
C ILE A 205 -13.05 0.28 19.66
N GLY A 206 -13.69 0.86 20.68
CA GLY A 206 -14.22 2.24 20.64
C GLY A 206 -13.15 3.31 20.78
N GLY A 207 -11.96 2.96 21.26
CA GLY A 207 -10.78 3.81 21.33
C GLY A 207 -9.63 3.33 20.44
N ASN A 208 -8.41 3.53 20.94
CA ASN A 208 -7.17 3.16 20.24
C ASN A 208 -6.77 1.71 20.52
N LEU A 209 -6.03 1.09 19.60
CA LEU A 209 -5.23 -0.10 19.84
C LEU A 209 -3.76 0.32 19.97
N GLN A 210 -3.19 0.26 21.17
CA GLN A 210 -1.83 0.70 21.45
C GLN A 210 -0.89 -0.48 21.66
N CYS A 211 0.10 -0.63 20.80
CA CYS A 211 1.16 -1.65 20.91
C CYS A 211 2.55 -1.01 20.91
N THR A 212 2.68 0.24 21.36
CA THR A 212 3.96 0.95 21.42
C THR A 212 4.93 0.26 22.40
N ASP A 213 6.19 0.09 22.01
CA ASP A 213 7.21 -0.63 22.78
C ASP A 213 6.78 -2.04 23.22
N ALA A 214 6.17 -2.80 22.31
CA ALA A 214 5.65 -4.14 22.57
C ALA A 214 6.39 -5.21 21.76
N ARG A 215 6.48 -6.43 22.31
CA ARG A 215 7.16 -7.56 21.68
C ARG A 215 6.21 -8.74 21.52
N PHE A 216 5.98 -9.15 20.28
CA PHE A 216 5.10 -10.26 19.95
C PHE A 216 5.93 -11.38 19.33
N LEU A 217 6.03 -12.52 20.01
CA LEU A 217 6.73 -13.71 19.52
C LEU A 217 5.70 -14.79 19.14
N GLY A 218 5.33 -14.78 17.87
CA GLY A 218 4.52 -15.82 17.25
C GLY A 218 5.24 -17.15 17.17
N LYS A 219 4.56 -18.24 17.54
CA LYS A 219 5.11 -19.61 17.49
C LYS A 219 4.63 -20.40 16.28
N ASN A 220 3.43 -20.09 15.79
CA ASN A 220 2.77 -20.82 14.70
C ASN A 220 2.64 -19.97 13.42
N GLY A 221 3.63 -19.10 13.18
CA GLY A 221 3.67 -18.23 12.00
C GLY A 221 2.98 -16.88 12.18
N ASN A 222 2.06 -16.71 13.15
CA ASN A 222 1.41 -15.41 13.42
C ASN A 222 1.88 -14.81 14.74
N ALA A 223 2.13 -13.50 14.76
CA ALA A 223 2.38 -12.74 15.98
C ALA A 223 1.10 -12.05 16.48
N PHE A 224 0.33 -11.47 15.54
CA PHE A 224 -0.88 -10.70 15.83
C PHE A 224 -1.93 -10.90 14.75
N LEU A 225 -3.18 -11.14 15.16
CA LEU A 225 -4.32 -11.44 14.31
C LEU A 225 -5.48 -10.47 14.60
N GLY A 226 -5.64 -9.43 13.78
CA GLY A 226 -6.70 -8.43 13.87
C GLY A 226 -7.63 -8.39 12.66
N ASP A 227 -7.77 -9.51 11.94
CA ASP A 227 -8.62 -9.58 10.73
C ASP A 227 -10.07 -9.20 11.06
N GLY A 228 -10.66 -8.31 10.25
CA GLY A 228 -12.01 -7.79 10.40
C GLY A 228 -12.25 -6.94 11.65
N ALA A 229 -11.22 -6.57 12.42
CA ALA A 229 -11.36 -5.72 13.58
C ALA A 229 -11.82 -4.31 13.18
N VAL A 230 -12.65 -3.68 14.02
CA VAL A 230 -13.11 -2.30 13.86
C VAL A 230 -12.56 -1.47 15.00
N ILE A 231 -11.70 -0.51 14.69
CA ILE A 231 -11.05 0.39 15.63
C ILE A 231 -11.52 1.82 15.32
N GLN A 232 -12.22 2.43 16.27
CA GLN A 232 -12.75 3.80 16.12
C GLN A 232 -11.66 4.87 16.31
N GLY A 233 -10.57 4.53 17.00
CA GLY A 233 -9.40 5.39 17.12
C GLY A 233 -8.26 4.99 16.18
N ASP A 234 -7.04 5.19 16.66
CA ASP A 234 -5.79 4.88 15.98
C ASP A 234 -5.27 3.48 16.35
N VAL A 235 -4.43 2.93 15.49
CA VAL A 235 -3.63 1.73 15.76
C VAL A 235 -2.14 2.11 15.80
N PHE A 236 -1.46 1.82 16.90
CA PHE A 236 -0.05 2.12 17.10
C PHE A 236 0.78 0.84 17.17
N PHE A 237 1.45 0.51 16.07
CA PHE A 237 2.60 -0.40 16.04
C PHE A 237 3.88 0.44 15.98
N SER A 238 4.11 1.34 16.95
CA SER A 238 5.18 2.34 16.85
C SER A 238 6.26 2.18 17.92
N ASP A 239 7.35 2.94 17.75
CA ASP A 239 8.37 3.24 18.76
C ASP A 239 8.79 2.02 19.60
N GLY A 240 9.50 1.08 18.95
CA GLY A 240 9.98 -0.14 19.60
C GLY A 240 9.07 -1.36 19.48
N PHE A 241 7.92 -1.25 18.80
CA PHE A 241 7.13 -2.42 18.41
C PHE A 241 7.99 -3.42 17.62
N ASN A 242 7.97 -4.68 18.04
CA ASN A 242 8.70 -5.77 17.40
C ASN A 242 7.83 -7.02 17.31
N SER A 243 7.60 -7.52 16.10
CA SER A 243 6.91 -8.79 15.86
C SER A 243 7.82 -9.81 15.19
N THR A 244 7.78 -11.04 15.69
CA THR A 244 8.30 -12.23 15.01
C THR A 244 7.12 -13.15 14.72
N GLY A 245 6.80 -13.35 13.44
CA GLY A 245 5.53 -13.86 12.94
C GLY A 245 4.69 -12.77 12.26
N ASP A 246 3.70 -13.20 11.50
CA ASP A 246 2.83 -12.35 10.70
C ASP A 246 1.98 -11.41 11.57
N VAL A 247 1.88 -10.15 11.16
CA VAL A 247 0.91 -9.18 11.68
C VAL A 247 -0.20 -9.05 10.66
N ARG A 248 -1.42 -9.45 11.02
CA ARG A 248 -2.56 -9.52 10.09
C ARG A 248 -3.67 -8.55 10.49
N LEU A 249 -4.14 -7.78 9.53
CA LEU A 249 -5.19 -6.77 9.63
C LEU A 249 -6.15 -6.88 8.43
N LEU A 250 -6.44 -8.11 7.96
CA LEU A 250 -7.22 -8.31 6.75
C LEU A 250 -8.63 -7.75 6.89
N GLY A 251 -9.03 -6.84 6.01
CA GLY A 251 -10.35 -6.21 6.06
C GLY A 251 -10.64 -5.40 7.33
N ALA A 252 -9.61 -5.08 8.14
CA ALA A 252 -9.78 -4.27 9.33
C ALA A 252 -10.17 -2.82 8.97
N GLN A 253 -10.92 -2.16 9.84
CA GLN A 253 -11.36 -0.78 9.66
C GLN A 253 -10.82 0.08 10.80
N ILE A 254 -10.04 1.09 10.45
CA ILE A 254 -9.41 2.04 11.37
C ILE A 254 -9.93 3.43 11.03
N SER A 255 -10.63 4.07 11.96
CA SER A 255 -11.20 5.40 11.75
C SER A 255 -10.20 6.53 11.97
N GLY A 256 -9.11 6.26 12.69
CA GLY A 256 -7.94 7.12 12.81
C GLY A 256 -6.78 6.70 11.91
N ASP A 257 -5.57 6.77 12.46
CA ASP A 257 -4.31 6.46 11.80
C ASP A 257 -3.86 5.01 12.05
N LEU A 258 -3.11 4.45 11.09
CA LEU A 258 -2.29 3.26 11.30
C LEU A 258 -0.82 3.69 11.37
N ASN A 259 -0.26 3.70 12.56
CA ASN A 259 1.10 4.15 12.79
C ASN A 259 2.06 2.96 13.02
N CYS A 260 2.91 2.70 12.03
CA CYS A 260 3.95 1.69 12.11
C CYS A 260 5.36 2.29 12.31
N ALA A 261 5.49 3.57 12.62
CA ALA A 261 6.80 4.23 12.63
C ALA A 261 7.74 3.70 13.73
N GLY A 262 9.01 3.45 13.40
CA GLY A 262 9.98 2.89 14.37
C GLY A 262 9.80 1.41 14.69
N ALA A 263 8.94 0.71 13.94
CA ALA A 263 8.63 -0.70 14.16
C ALA A 263 9.65 -1.64 13.52
N LYS A 264 9.60 -2.89 13.95
CA LYS A 264 10.26 -4.04 13.34
C LYS A 264 9.23 -5.15 13.10
N PHE A 265 9.10 -5.59 11.85
CA PHE A 265 8.23 -6.70 11.46
C PHE A 265 9.07 -7.81 10.85
N GLU A 266 9.02 -9.02 11.43
CA GLU A 266 9.71 -10.21 10.93
C GLU A 266 8.69 -11.34 10.71
N GLY A 267 8.21 -11.55 9.48
CA GLY A 267 7.14 -12.54 9.19
C GLY A 267 7.50 -14.04 9.36
N SER A 268 8.67 -14.40 9.89
CA SER A 268 9.06 -15.81 10.12
C SER A 268 8.84 -16.78 8.93
N GLY A 269 8.99 -16.29 7.70
CA GLY A 269 8.76 -17.04 6.46
C GLY A 269 7.39 -16.81 5.79
N GLY A 270 6.46 -16.14 6.48
CA GLY A 270 5.18 -15.66 5.98
C GLY A 270 5.18 -14.17 5.59
N ASP A 271 4.02 -13.53 5.73
CA ASP A 271 3.81 -12.11 5.44
C ASP A 271 4.16 -11.27 6.67
N ALA A 272 5.20 -10.44 6.62
CA ALA A 272 5.57 -9.62 7.76
C ALA A 272 4.45 -8.64 8.17
N LEU A 273 3.69 -8.12 7.19
CA LEU A 273 2.46 -7.36 7.39
C LEU A 273 1.46 -7.72 6.30
N SER A 274 0.31 -8.26 6.70
CA SER A 274 -0.80 -8.61 5.81
C SER A 274 -2.01 -7.73 6.11
N ALA A 275 -2.29 -6.77 5.24
CA ALA A 275 -3.35 -5.78 5.40
C ALA A 275 -4.21 -5.67 4.13
N ASP A 276 -4.44 -6.80 3.44
CA ASP A 276 -5.33 -6.83 2.28
C ASP A 276 -6.74 -6.39 2.69
N GLY A 277 -7.32 -5.46 1.93
CA GLY A 277 -8.66 -4.91 2.15
C GLY A 277 -8.78 -3.99 3.38
N ILE A 278 -7.68 -3.62 4.04
CA ILE A 278 -7.74 -2.69 5.19
C ILE A 278 -8.31 -1.34 4.73
N PHE A 279 -9.15 -0.73 5.58
CA PHE A 279 -9.60 0.64 5.44
C PHE A 279 -9.05 1.50 6.58
N VAL A 280 -8.20 2.48 6.26
CA VAL A 280 -7.67 3.46 7.21
C VAL A 280 -8.17 4.84 6.78
N ARG A 281 -9.05 5.46 7.58
CA ARG A 281 -9.59 6.77 7.22
C ARG A 281 -8.50 7.86 7.28
N GLY A 282 -7.59 7.75 8.24
CA GLY A 282 -6.49 8.68 8.42
C GLY A 282 -5.25 8.32 7.60
N THR A 283 -4.10 8.44 8.23
CA THR A 283 -2.78 8.25 7.63
C THR A 283 -2.25 6.85 7.94
N PHE A 284 -1.68 6.21 6.93
CA PHE A 284 -0.81 5.06 7.12
C PHE A 284 0.65 5.52 7.19
N PHE A 285 1.23 5.51 8.40
CA PHE A 285 2.64 5.83 8.61
C PHE A 285 3.48 4.57 8.47
N PHE A 286 4.20 4.45 7.37
CA PHE A 286 5.10 3.34 7.06
C PHE A 286 6.51 3.87 6.77
N ARG A 287 7.12 4.48 7.80
CA ARG A 287 8.39 5.21 7.73
C ARG A 287 9.24 4.98 8.98
N GLY A 288 10.54 5.17 8.87
CA GLY A 288 11.48 5.06 9.97
C GLY A 288 11.52 3.66 10.58
N LEU A 289 11.24 2.61 9.81
CA LEU A 289 11.30 1.24 10.29
C LEU A 289 12.74 0.82 10.60
N ASN A 290 12.91 -0.06 11.58
CA ASN A 290 14.23 -0.54 12.01
C ASN A 290 14.95 -1.38 10.94
N ALA A 291 14.18 -1.95 10.02
CA ALA A 291 14.65 -2.63 8.82
C ALA A 291 13.56 -2.55 7.72
N PRO A 292 13.93 -2.62 6.43
CA PRO A 292 12.96 -2.78 5.36
C PRO A 292 12.11 -4.04 5.57
N VAL A 293 10.81 -3.93 5.33
CA VAL A 293 9.87 -5.04 5.54
C VAL A 293 9.54 -5.71 4.21
N ASP A 294 9.91 -6.99 4.07
CA ASP A 294 9.55 -7.84 2.94
C ASP A 294 8.13 -8.41 3.12
N ASN A 295 7.49 -8.82 2.01
CA ASN A 295 6.16 -9.44 1.99
C ASN A 295 5.08 -8.58 2.67
N VAL A 296 5.06 -7.28 2.37
CA VAL A 296 3.95 -6.41 2.78
C VAL A 296 2.82 -6.53 1.77
N ARG A 297 1.64 -6.93 2.25
CA ARG A 297 0.43 -7.06 1.43
C ARG A 297 -0.59 -5.99 1.76
N MET A 298 -0.99 -5.24 0.74
CA MET A 298 -1.93 -4.12 0.80
C MET A 298 -2.96 -4.23 -0.34
N ALA A 299 -3.25 -5.44 -0.82
CA ALA A 299 -4.16 -5.63 -1.94
C ALA A 299 -5.55 -5.08 -1.57
N PHE A 300 -6.15 -4.26 -2.42
CA PHE A 300 -7.44 -3.60 -2.16
C PHE A 300 -7.50 -2.74 -0.88
N ALA A 301 -6.35 -2.41 -0.28
CA ALA A 301 -6.29 -1.52 0.87
C ALA A 301 -6.66 -0.09 0.45
N LYS A 302 -7.33 0.66 1.34
CA LYS A 302 -7.65 2.07 1.16
C LYS A 302 -7.21 2.86 2.38
N VAL A 303 -6.36 3.86 2.16
CA VAL A 303 -5.88 4.74 3.23
C VAL A 303 -6.12 6.21 2.85
N GLY A 304 -6.34 7.10 3.82
CA GLY A 304 -6.47 8.54 3.52
C GLY A 304 -5.16 9.12 3.00
N GLN A 305 -4.09 9.00 3.78
CA GLN A 305 -2.75 9.45 3.37
C GLN A 305 -1.73 8.32 3.50
N LEU A 306 -0.74 8.31 2.61
CA LEU A 306 0.44 7.47 2.75
C LEU A 306 1.63 8.31 3.21
N ALA A 307 2.11 8.05 4.43
CA ALA A 307 3.30 8.67 5.01
C ALA A 307 4.45 7.66 5.09
N ASP A 308 5.20 7.52 4.01
CA ASP A 308 6.26 6.52 3.85
C ASP A 308 7.66 7.11 3.54
N ASP A 309 8.67 6.25 3.54
CA ASP A 309 10.03 6.52 3.07
C ASP A 309 10.62 5.37 2.24
N THR A 310 11.80 5.57 1.67
CA THR A 310 12.43 4.60 0.76
C THR A 310 13.08 3.41 1.47
N THR A 311 13.34 3.53 2.77
CA THR A 311 14.07 2.57 3.58
C THR A 311 13.16 1.55 4.27
N SER A 312 11.87 1.87 4.41
CA SER A 312 10.90 1.04 5.14
C SER A 312 10.31 -0.08 4.28
N TRP A 313 10.21 0.12 2.97
CA TRP A 313 9.70 -0.90 2.04
C TRP A 313 10.76 -1.92 1.64
N GLY A 314 10.55 -3.19 1.94
CA GLY A 314 11.34 -4.30 1.39
C GLY A 314 10.82 -4.74 0.02
N HIS A 315 10.95 -6.04 -0.28
CA HIS A 315 10.60 -6.70 -1.53
C HIS A 315 9.32 -7.53 -1.40
N LYS A 316 8.85 -8.07 -2.55
CA LYS A 316 7.66 -8.92 -2.65
C LYS A 316 6.38 -8.22 -2.19
N LEU A 317 6.27 -6.92 -2.50
CA LEU A 317 5.08 -6.13 -2.16
C LEU A 317 3.87 -6.59 -2.98
N VAL A 318 2.69 -6.57 -2.37
CA VAL A 318 1.41 -6.75 -3.08
C VAL A 318 0.62 -5.46 -2.95
N LEU A 319 0.57 -4.69 -4.03
CA LEU A 319 -0.03 -3.34 -4.05
C LEU A 319 -1.27 -3.25 -4.95
N ASP A 320 -1.69 -4.35 -5.58
CA ASP A 320 -2.81 -4.31 -6.53
C ASP A 320 -4.12 -3.94 -5.83
N GLY A 321 -4.76 -2.87 -6.28
CA GLY A 321 -5.92 -2.29 -5.63
C GLY A 321 -5.60 -1.42 -4.42
N PHE A 322 -4.33 -1.26 -4.03
CA PHE A 322 -3.94 -0.31 -2.98
C PHE A 322 -4.20 1.11 -3.47
N VAL A 323 -5.00 1.86 -2.71
CA VAL A 323 -5.33 3.26 -2.99
C VAL A 323 -5.11 4.16 -1.77
N TYR A 324 -4.71 5.38 -2.07
CA TYR A 324 -4.47 6.46 -1.11
C TYR A 324 -4.79 7.79 -1.77
N ASP A 325 -5.33 8.74 -1.01
CA ASP A 325 -5.77 10.03 -1.57
C ASP A 325 -4.56 10.92 -1.88
N HIS A 326 -3.54 10.92 -1.01
CA HIS A 326 -2.29 11.65 -1.24
C HIS A 326 -1.09 11.07 -0.51
N LEU A 327 0.10 11.50 -0.94
CA LEU A 327 1.36 11.24 -0.24
C LEU A 327 1.59 12.36 0.80
N ALA A 328 1.93 11.98 2.02
CA ALA A 328 2.11 12.94 3.11
C ALA A 328 3.35 13.82 2.92
N VAL A 329 3.41 14.93 3.65
CA VAL A 329 4.60 15.80 3.67
C VAL A 329 5.81 15.02 4.18
N GLY A 330 6.90 15.06 3.41
CA GLY A 330 8.13 14.32 3.68
C GLY A 330 8.22 12.96 2.98
N SER A 331 7.13 12.45 2.40
CA SER A 331 7.17 11.25 1.57
C SER A 331 7.75 11.55 0.18
N PRO A 332 8.48 10.62 -0.44
CA PRO A 332 9.04 10.84 -1.77
C PRO A 332 7.95 11.13 -2.81
N THR A 333 8.11 12.16 -3.63
CA THR A 333 7.16 12.45 -4.73
C THR A 333 7.83 12.34 -6.11
N ASP A 334 9.14 12.12 -6.16
CA ASP A 334 9.89 12.03 -7.40
C ASP A 334 9.68 10.68 -8.11
N ALA A 335 9.59 10.73 -9.44
CA ALA A 335 9.38 9.54 -10.25
C ALA A 335 10.48 8.47 -10.11
N PRO A 336 11.79 8.80 -10.09
CA PRO A 336 12.84 7.79 -9.94
C PRO A 336 12.68 6.93 -8.69
N THR A 337 12.39 7.55 -7.55
CA THR A 337 12.18 6.87 -6.28
C THR A 337 10.92 6.03 -6.30
N ARG A 338 9.79 6.58 -6.76
CA ARG A 338 8.52 5.84 -6.79
C ARG A 338 8.52 4.69 -7.80
N LEU A 339 9.26 4.80 -8.90
CA LEU A 339 9.47 3.71 -9.84
C LEU A 339 10.31 2.58 -9.24
N LYS A 340 11.28 2.88 -8.36
CA LYS A 340 11.99 1.84 -7.60
C LYS A 340 11.04 1.14 -6.63
N TRP A 341 10.18 1.88 -5.95
CA TRP A 341 9.15 1.32 -5.07
C TRP A 341 8.16 0.41 -5.82
N LEU A 342 7.61 0.85 -6.96
CA LEU A 342 6.72 0.02 -7.78
C LEU A 342 7.38 -1.28 -8.26
N ARG A 343 8.70 -1.29 -8.48
CA ARG A 343 9.46 -2.48 -8.87
C ARG A 343 9.80 -3.42 -7.71
N ARG A 344 9.49 -3.05 -6.46
CA ARG A 344 9.62 -3.93 -5.29
C ARG A 344 8.43 -4.89 -5.14
N GLN A 345 7.40 -4.76 -5.98
CA GLN A 345 6.29 -5.70 -6.04
C GLN A 345 6.74 -7.13 -6.33
N ASN A 346 5.91 -8.10 -5.96
CA ASN A 346 6.17 -9.50 -6.27
C ASN A 346 6.27 -9.72 -7.79
N GLN A 347 7.17 -10.61 -8.22
CA GLN A 347 7.50 -10.78 -9.65
C GLN A 347 6.28 -11.14 -10.49
N ALA A 348 5.36 -11.93 -9.94
CA ALA A 348 4.10 -12.29 -10.61
C ALA A 348 3.25 -11.07 -11.00
N ASN A 349 3.31 -9.98 -10.23
CA ASN A 349 2.55 -8.76 -10.48
C ASN A 349 3.30 -7.80 -11.42
N LEU A 350 4.58 -8.09 -11.72
CA LEU A 350 5.42 -7.31 -12.61
C LEU A 350 5.55 -7.94 -14.00
N ASP A 351 5.31 -9.24 -14.15
CA ASP A 351 5.61 -9.97 -15.39
C ASP A 351 4.40 -10.62 -16.06
N GLY A 352 4.50 -10.77 -17.38
CA GLY A 352 3.63 -11.63 -18.17
C GLY A 352 2.15 -11.25 -18.10
N GLN A 353 1.29 -12.27 -18.09
CA GLN A 353 -0.17 -12.10 -18.14
C GLN A 353 -0.79 -11.60 -16.83
N ASN A 354 -0.06 -11.69 -15.72
CA ASN A 354 -0.54 -11.30 -14.38
C ASN A 354 -0.05 -9.91 -13.96
N PHE A 355 0.52 -9.14 -14.90
CA PHE A 355 0.93 -7.77 -14.65
C PHE A 355 -0.25 -6.93 -14.12
N CYS A 356 -0.04 -6.26 -12.98
CA CYS A 356 -1.02 -5.38 -12.36
C CYS A 356 -0.74 -3.93 -12.77
N PRO A 357 -1.53 -3.33 -13.70
CA PRO A 357 -1.32 -1.94 -14.12
C PRO A 357 -1.84 -0.91 -13.11
N GLN A 358 -2.74 -1.31 -12.20
CA GLN A 358 -3.43 -0.38 -11.29
C GLN A 358 -2.46 0.42 -10.40
N PRO A 359 -1.43 -0.16 -9.75
CA PRO A 359 -0.53 0.60 -8.86
C PRO A 359 0.21 1.73 -9.59
N TRP A 360 0.55 1.50 -10.87
CA TRP A 360 1.21 2.48 -11.73
C TRP A 360 0.27 3.61 -12.11
N LYS A 361 -0.99 3.29 -12.46
CA LYS A 361 -2.01 4.29 -12.82
C LYS A 361 -2.43 5.12 -11.61
N HIS A 362 -2.61 4.48 -10.46
CA HIS A 362 -2.96 5.16 -9.22
C HIS A 362 -1.89 6.17 -8.81
N LEU A 363 -0.61 5.79 -8.84
CA LEU A 363 0.49 6.72 -8.57
C LEU A 363 0.49 7.92 -9.53
N GLN A 364 0.23 7.71 -10.83
CA GLN A 364 0.11 8.81 -11.79
C GLN A 364 -1.02 9.76 -11.43
N LYS A 365 -2.20 9.24 -11.08
CA LYS A 365 -3.38 10.02 -10.64
C LYS A 365 -3.04 10.86 -9.43
N VAL A 366 -2.46 10.25 -8.39
CA VAL A 366 -2.09 10.94 -7.14
C VAL A 366 -1.05 12.03 -7.40
N LEU A 367 0.05 11.73 -8.10
CA LEU A 367 1.09 12.72 -8.41
C LEU A 367 0.54 13.92 -9.19
N ARG A 368 -0.37 13.69 -10.15
CA ARG A 368 -1.03 14.79 -10.88
C ARG A 368 -1.90 15.64 -9.98
N SER A 369 -2.73 15.01 -9.13
CA SER A 369 -3.61 15.72 -8.20
C SER A 369 -2.83 16.56 -7.19
N MET A 370 -1.61 16.13 -6.83
CA MET A 370 -0.68 16.85 -5.96
C MET A 370 0.14 17.94 -6.70
N GLY A 371 0.01 18.08 -8.03
CA GLY A 371 0.74 19.07 -8.82
C GLY A 371 2.12 18.60 -9.34
N HIS A 372 2.52 17.36 -9.09
CA HIS A 372 3.77 16.76 -9.60
C HIS A 372 3.60 16.23 -11.04
N ILE A 373 3.27 17.12 -11.97
CA ILE A 373 2.87 16.77 -13.34
C ILE A 373 4.00 16.07 -14.11
N GLU A 374 5.24 16.52 -13.99
CA GLU A 374 6.36 15.92 -14.73
C GLU A 374 6.72 14.54 -14.19
N ASP A 375 6.67 14.33 -12.87
CA ASP A 375 6.88 13.02 -12.27
C ASP A 375 5.79 12.03 -12.69
N ALA A 376 4.53 12.45 -12.70
CA ALA A 376 3.44 11.62 -13.19
C ALA A 376 3.64 11.21 -14.66
N ARG A 377 4.09 12.11 -15.54
CA ARG A 377 4.43 11.79 -16.94
C ARG A 377 5.57 10.78 -17.03
N GLN A 378 6.61 10.93 -16.20
CA GLN A 378 7.73 9.98 -16.17
C GLN A 378 7.27 8.59 -15.75
N VAL A 379 6.40 8.49 -14.74
CA VAL A 379 5.79 7.21 -14.31
C VAL A 379 4.97 6.60 -15.45
N ALA A 380 4.16 7.40 -16.15
CA ALA A 380 3.36 6.95 -17.27
C ALA A 380 4.20 6.39 -18.43
N ILE A 381 5.26 7.11 -18.82
CA ILE A 381 6.22 6.66 -19.84
C ILE A 381 6.94 5.38 -19.39
N ALA A 382 7.30 5.29 -18.11
CA ALA A 382 7.94 4.10 -17.56
C ALA A 382 7.00 2.89 -17.57
N GLN A 383 5.71 3.07 -17.30
CA GLN A 383 4.69 2.02 -17.41
C GLN A 383 4.60 1.48 -18.85
N GLU A 384 4.50 2.36 -19.85
CA GLU A 384 4.47 1.97 -21.27
C GLU A 384 5.73 1.21 -21.69
N ASN A 385 6.90 1.65 -21.22
CA ASN A 385 8.16 0.95 -21.45
C ASN A 385 8.15 -0.45 -20.82
N HIS A 386 7.59 -0.57 -19.62
CA HIS A 386 7.47 -1.82 -18.90
C HIS A 386 6.55 -2.79 -19.64
N LEU A 387 5.35 -2.34 -20.04
CA LEU A 387 4.40 -3.13 -20.86
C LEU A 387 5.06 -3.71 -22.11
N ARG A 388 5.91 -2.92 -22.78
CA ARG A 388 6.69 -3.40 -23.93
C ARG A 388 7.73 -4.44 -23.54
N SER A 389 8.50 -4.23 -22.46
CA SER A 389 9.54 -5.18 -22.05
C SER A 389 8.98 -6.53 -21.61
N ILE A 390 7.80 -6.55 -21.00
CA ILE A 390 7.12 -7.80 -20.60
C ILE A 390 6.26 -8.41 -21.72
N GLY A 391 6.28 -7.81 -22.91
CA GLY A 391 5.66 -8.39 -24.10
C GLY A 391 4.14 -8.24 -24.19
N LEU A 392 3.54 -7.30 -23.47
CA LEU A 392 2.10 -7.01 -23.54
C LEU A 392 1.72 -6.06 -24.68
N ILE A 393 2.70 -5.55 -25.44
CA ILE A 393 2.45 -4.78 -26.66
C ILE A 393 2.33 -5.72 -27.86
N GLY A 394 1.25 -5.54 -28.64
CA GLY A 394 0.98 -6.32 -29.86
C GLY A 394 0.39 -7.70 -29.58
N GLN A 395 -0.34 -7.87 -28.47
CA GLN A 395 -1.09 -9.08 -28.19
C GLN A 395 -2.06 -9.40 -29.34
N THR A 396 -2.19 -10.69 -29.63
CA THR A 396 -3.01 -11.17 -30.74
C THR A 396 -3.87 -12.36 -30.27
N PRO A 397 -5.07 -12.55 -30.83
CA PRO A 397 -5.89 -13.70 -30.52
C PRO A 397 -5.17 -15.03 -30.80
N GLY A 398 -5.38 -16.03 -29.96
CA GLY A 398 -4.71 -17.34 -30.07
C GLY A 398 -4.97 -18.06 -31.40
N HIS A 399 -6.12 -17.79 -32.05
CA HIS A 399 -6.51 -18.41 -33.33
C HIS A 399 -5.71 -17.92 -34.55
N TRP A 400 -4.89 -16.87 -34.40
CA TRP A 400 -4.09 -16.35 -35.51
C TRP A 400 -2.92 -17.28 -35.85
N ARG A 401 -2.64 -17.46 -37.15
CA ARG A 401 -1.48 -18.22 -37.63
C ARG A 401 -0.18 -17.65 -37.01
N PRO A 402 0.78 -18.50 -36.59
CA PRO A 402 2.00 -18.06 -35.89
C PRO A 402 2.77 -16.93 -36.60
N TRP A 403 2.94 -17.03 -37.92
CA TRP A 403 3.66 -16.00 -38.69
C TRP A 403 2.92 -14.65 -38.70
N ARG A 404 1.58 -14.65 -38.72
CA ARG A 404 0.77 -13.42 -38.64
C ARG A 404 0.90 -12.76 -37.28
N ARG A 405 0.88 -13.57 -36.20
CA ARG A 405 1.10 -13.08 -34.84
C ARG A 405 2.47 -12.45 -34.69
N TRP A 406 3.50 -13.10 -35.22
CA TRP A 406 4.86 -12.56 -35.23
C TRP A 406 4.94 -11.24 -35.99
N ALA A 407 4.46 -11.19 -37.24
CA ALA A 407 4.51 -9.99 -38.08
C ALA A 407 3.76 -8.81 -37.44
N HIS A 408 2.54 -9.05 -36.93
CA HIS A 408 1.76 -8.05 -36.22
C HIS A 408 2.50 -7.53 -34.98
N ARG A 409 3.09 -8.43 -34.18
CA ARG A 409 3.85 -8.05 -32.98
C ARG A 409 5.05 -7.18 -33.32
N GLN A 410 5.80 -7.49 -34.39
CA GLN A 410 6.92 -6.66 -34.84
C GLN A 410 6.46 -5.25 -35.25
N VAL A 411 5.38 -5.16 -36.04
CA VAL A 411 4.81 -3.87 -36.46
C VAL A 411 4.32 -3.07 -35.25
N ALA A 412 3.56 -3.69 -34.35
CA ALA A 412 3.03 -3.04 -33.16
C ALA A 412 4.15 -2.54 -32.23
N GLN A 413 5.21 -3.32 -32.03
CA GLN A 413 6.38 -2.91 -31.24
C GLN A 413 7.14 -1.77 -31.92
N GLY A 414 7.35 -1.83 -33.23
CA GLY A 414 7.98 -0.76 -34.00
C GLY A 414 7.21 0.56 -33.91
N LEU A 415 5.89 0.51 -34.11
CA LEU A 415 5.02 1.67 -33.93
C LEU A 415 5.06 2.20 -32.50
N HIS A 416 5.01 1.33 -31.49
CA HIS A 416 5.12 1.74 -30.09
C HIS A 416 6.45 2.45 -29.80
N ILE A 417 7.57 1.96 -30.33
CA ILE A 417 8.88 2.63 -30.24
C ILE A 417 8.86 4.00 -30.94
N ALA A 418 8.29 4.09 -32.13
CA ALA A 418 8.17 5.36 -32.85
C ALA A 418 7.33 6.38 -32.07
N PHE A 419 6.20 5.96 -31.48
CA PHE A 419 5.35 6.80 -30.65
C PHE A 419 6.07 7.30 -29.38
N ARG A 420 6.94 6.48 -28.79
CA ARG A 420 7.84 6.91 -27.70
C ARG A 420 8.77 8.03 -28.15
N ALA A 421 9.40 7.87 -29.31
CA ALA A 421 10.41 8.79 -29.83
C ALA A 421 9.78 10.14 -30.21
N LEU A 422 8.65 10.11 -30.93
CA LEU A 422 7.98 11.30 -31.46
C LEU A 422 7.28 12.12 -30.38
N ILE A 423 6.46 11.48 -29.54
CA ILE A 423 5.55 12.17 -28.61
C ILE A 423 5.60 11.63 -27.18
N GLY A 424 6.52 10.72 -26.86
CA GLY A 424 6.61 10.10 -25.54
C GLY A 424 5.32 9.39 -25.14
N TYR A 425 4.72 8.63 -26.06
CA TYR A 425 3.40 8.00 -25.88
C TYR A 425 2.23 8.98 -25.67
N GLY A 426 2.40 10.23 -26.07
CA GLY A 426 1.42 11.30 -25.86
C GLY A 426 1.69 12.17 -24.63
N TYR A 427 2.60 11.73 -23.74
CA TYR A 427 2.95 12.49 -22.53
C TYR A 427 3.94 13.64 -22.77
N ARG A 428 4.61 13.69 -23.95
CA ARG A 428 5.59 14.73 -24.30
C ARG A 428 5.34 15.28 -25.72
N PRO A 429 4.22 15.99 -25.95
CA PRO A 429 3.81 16.43 -27.29
C PRO A 429 4.79 17.41 -27.95
N LEU A 430 5.47 18.27 -27.17
CA LEU A 430 6.43 19.25 -27.72
C LEU A 430 7.66 18.61 -28.39
N ARG A 431 7.93 17.32 -28.15
CA ARG A 431 8.97 16.60 -28.88
C ARG A 431 8.68 16.51 -30.37
N LEU A 432 7.41 16.46 -30.76
CA LEU A 432 7.03 16.40 -32.16
C LEU A 432 7.45 17.68 -32.89
N GLY A 433 7.30 18.85 -32.26
CA GLY A 433 7.78 20.11 -32.81
C GLY A 433 9.29 20.14 -33.03
N ALA A 434 10.07 19.57 -32.09
CA ALA A 434 11.52 19.45 -32.24
C ALA A 434 11.90 18.49 -33.39
N TRP A 435 11.17 17.38 -33.56
CA TRP A 435 11.34 16.48 -34.70
C TRP A 435 10.99 17.16 -36.02
N MET A 436 9.87 17.89 -36.08
CA MET A 436 9.48 18.65 -37.27
C MET A 436 10.53 19.70 -37.64
N LEU A 437 11.05 20.43 -36.66
CA LEU A 437 12.14 21.39 -36.87
C LEU A 437 13.41 20.70 -37.38
N GLY A 438 13.77 19.56 -36.81
CA GLY A 438 14.94 18.77 -37.22
C GLY A 438 14.81 18.23 -38.65
N VAL A 439 13.65 17.65 -38.99
CA VAL A 439 13.35 17.15 -40.34
C VAL A 439 13.36 18.30 -41.34
N TRP A 440 12.70 19.42 -41.03
CA TRP A 440 12.69 20.62 -41.86
C TRP A 440 14.11 21.12 -42.17
N LEU A 441 14.95 21.31 -41.15
CA LEU A 441 16.31 21.81 -41.37
C LEU A 441 17.19 20.81 -42.11
N ALA A 442 17.05 19.51 -41.82
CA ALA A 442 17.81 18.47 -42.50
C ALA A 442 17.42 18.34 -43.99
N CYS A 443 16.12 18.32 -44.30
CA CYS A 443 15.63 18.27 -45.67
C CYS A 443 15.95 19.57 -46.43
N ALA A 444 15.77 20.75 -45.82
CA ALA A 444 16.19 22.01 -46.42
C ALA A 444 17.69 22.03 -46.78
N GLY A 445 18.56 21.50 -45.90
CA GLY A 445 19.98 21.34 -46.18
C GLY A 445 20.27 20.40 -47.35
N LEU A 446 19.55 19.27 -47.42
CA LEU A 446 19.64 18.33 -48.54
C LEU A 446 19.17 18.96 -49.86
N TYR A 447 18.03 19.66 -49.86
CA TYR A 447 17.52 20.35 -51.04
C TYR A 447 18.42 21.49 -51.49
N TRP A 448 19.04 22.19 -50.56
CA TRP A 448 20.06 23.19 -50.88
C TRP A 448 21.24 22.56 -51.61
N ALA A 449 21.78 21.46 -51.08
CA ALA A 449 22.87 20.72 -51.72
C ALA A 449 22.44 20.18 -53.10
N ALA A 450 21.23 19.65 -53.21
CA ALA A 450 20.65 19.17 -54.46
C ALA A 450 20.54 20.29 -55.51
N ALA A 451 20.07 21.46 -55.11
CA ALA A 451 19.96 22.63 -55.98
C ALA A 451 21.32 23.10 -56.48
N LEU A 452 22.35 23.13 -55.62
CA LEU A 452 23.72 23.47 -56.03
C LEU A 452 24.31 22.46 -57.03
N HIS A 453 23.92 21.18 -56.96
CA HIS A 453 24.34 20.14 -57.90
C HIS A 453 23.42 20.03 -59.14
N GLY A 454 22.46 20.95 -59.31
CA GLY A 454 21.57 20.99 -60.46
C GLY A 454 20.52 19.87 -60.47
N VAL A 455 20.18 19.29 -59.32
CA VAL A 455 19.17 18.23 -59.18
C VAL A 455 17.75 18.79 -59.11
N MET A 456 17.57 20.02 -58.63
CA MET A 456 16.26 20.68 -58.61
C MET A 456 16.00 21.40 -59.94
N ALA A 457 14.78 21.28 -60.46
CA ALA A 457 14.35 21.90 -61.71
C ALA A 457 12.91 22.45 -61.60
N PRO A 458 12.54 23.44 -62.44
CA PRO A 458 11.17 23.92 -62.56
C PRO A 458 10.21 22.79 -62.96
N SER A 459 9.01 22.74 -62.37
CA SER A 459 7.98 21.75 -62.69
C SER A 459 7.07 22.16 -63.85
N ASN A 460 7.04 23.45 -64.21
CA ASN A 460 6.11 23.98 -65.22
C ASN A 460 6.51 23.58 -66.66
N PRO A 461 5.66 22.87 -67.42
CA PRO A 461 5.93 22.44 -68.80
C PRO A 461 6.30 23.59 -69.75
N LEU A 462 5.77 24.80 -69.54
CA LEU A 462 6.04 25.96 -70.40
C LEU A 462 7.51 26.40 -70.36
N VAL A 463 8.20 26.17 -69.25
CA VAL A 463 9.64 26.49 -69.10
C VAL A 463 10.48 25.60 -70.04
N PHE A 464 10.08 24.35 -70.23
CA PHE A 464 10.77 23.39 -71.11
C PHE A 464 10.47 23.61 -72.60
N GLN A 465 9.35 24.25 -72.93
CA GLN A 465 9.00 24.59 -74.32
C GLN A 465 9.83 25.77 -74.85
N ASN A 466 10.41 26.59 -73.97
CA ASN A 466 11.34 27.65 -74.35
C ASN A 466 12.76 27.10 -74.54
N LEU A 467 13.07 26.67 -75.78
CA LEU A 467 14.34 26.07 -76.16
C LEU A 467 15.59 26.92 -75.83
N SER A 468 15.47 28.26 -75.85
CA SER A 468 16.56 29.16 -75.48
C SER A 468 16.86 29.14 -73.97
N ALA A 469 15.82 29.26 -73.13
CA ALA A 469 15.97 29.21 -71.67
C ALA A 469 16.41 27.81 -71.19
N TYR A 470 15.88 26.76 -71.82
CA TYR A 470 16.26 25.38 -71.54
C TYR A 470 17.76 25.15 -71.76
N LYS A 471 18.31 25.57 -72.91
CA LYS A 471 19.74 25.41 -73.21
C LYS A 471 20.65 26.24 -72.29
N SER A 472 20.22 27.43 -71.87
CA SER A 472 21.03 28.30 -71.00
C SER A 472 21.04 27.88 -69.53
N CYS A 473 19.96 27.25 -69.06
CA CYS A 473 19.81 26.87 -67.65
C CYS A 473 20.23 25.42 -67.34
N THR A 474 20.50 24.59 -68.35
CA THR A 474 21.12 23.28 -68.14
C THR A 474 22.65 23.42 -68.08
N PRO A 475 23.34 22.92 -67.03
CA PRO A 475 22.89 21.82 -66.17
C PRO A 475 22.18 22.23 -64.86
N ASN A 476 22.25 23.49 -64.43
CA ASN A 476 21.76 23.93 -63.11
C ASN A 476 20.74 25.09 -63.19
N TRP A 477 19.47 24.78 -62.89
CA TRP A 477 18.37 25.72 -62.87
C TRP A 477 18.37 26.67 -61.67
N TYR A 478 18.93 26.27 -60.53
CA TYR A 478 18.93 27.05 -59.30
C TYR A 478 19.73 28.36 -59.42
N LEU A 479 20.84 28.31 -60.16
CA LEU A 479 21.73 29.46 -60.38
C LEU A 479 21.49 30.14 -61.74
N CYS A 480 20.40 29.80 -62.45
CA CYS A 480 20.16 30.32 -63.79
C CYS A 480 19.55 31.73 -63.76
N SER A 481 20.31 32.73 -64.21
CA SER A 481 19.82 34.12 -64.34
C SER A 481 18.87 34.34 -65.52
N ALA A 482 18.78 33.38 -66.46
CA ALA A 482 17.87 33.46 -67.60
C ALA A 482 16.44 33.02 -67.28
N LEU A 483 16.20 32.53 -66.05
CA LEU A 483 14.85 32.20 -65.59
C LEU A 483 14.06 33.51 -65.38
N PRO A 484 12.83 33.64 -65.90
CA PRO A 484 12.01 34.84 -65.70
C PRO A 484 11.82 35.13 -64.21
N GLY A 485 11.95 36.40 -63.79
CA GLY A 485 11.78 36.79 -62.39
C GLY A 485 10.35 36.63 -61.88
N GLU A 486 9.39 36.47 -62.79
CA GLU A 486 7.99 36.12 -62.51
C GLU A 486 7.82 34.65 -62.09
N TYR A 487 8.79 33.77 -62.40
CA TYR A 487 8.79 32.40 -61.91
C TYR A 487 9.30 32.37 -60.48
N THR A 488 8.60 31.64 -59.60
CA THR A 488 8.97 31.53 -58.19
C THR A 488 10.40 31.02 -58.07
N GLY A 489 11.28 31.81 -57.45
CA GLY A 489 12.65 31.38 -57.18
C GLY A 489 12.69 30.21 -56.18
N PHE A 490 13.61 29.27 -56.38
CA PHE A 490 13.75 28.14 -55.46
C PHE A 490 14.31 28.61 -54.11
N SER A 491 13.57 28.36 -53.05
CA SER A 491 14.00 28.58 -51.68
C SER A 491 14.01 27.23 -50.94
N PRO A 492 15.18 26.63 -50.65
CA PRO A 492 15.24 25.30 -50.04
C PRO A 492 14.52 25.19 -48.69
N LEU A 493 14.58 26.26 -47.88
CA LEU A 493 13.88 26.34 -46.60
C LEU A 493 12.37 26.42 -46.77
N ALA A 494 11.90 27.24 -47.72
CA ALA A 494 10.47 27.34 -47.99
C ALA A 494 9.93 26.07 -48.67
N TYR A 495 10.70 25.47 -49.59
CA TYR A 495 10.37 24.20 -50.22
C TYR A 495 10.22 23.07 -49.21
N SER A 496 11.19 22.86 -48.32
CA SER A 496 11.08 21.85 -47.27
C SER A 496 9.88 22.11 -46.36
N LEU A 497 9.61 23.38 -46.01
CA LEU A 497 8.45 23.72 -45.19
C LEU A 497 7.12 23.43 -45.89
N ASP A 498 7.04 23.71 -47.20
CA ASP A 498 5.88 23.45 -48.07
C ASP A 498 5.58 21.94 -48.14
N VAL A 499 6.62 21.14 -48.36
CA VAL A 499 6.55 19.67 -48.40
C VAL A 499 6.16 19.07 -47.03
N LEU A 500 6.68 19.63 -45.94
CA LEU A 500 6.46 19.14 -44.58
C LEU A 500 5.05 19.44 -44.05
N LEU A 501 4.44 20.55 -44.47
CA LEU A 501 3.17 21.04 -43.94
C LEU A 501 2.04 20.86 -44.97
N PRO A 502 1.28 19.74 -44.93
CA PRO A 502 0.33 19.39 -45.99
C PRO A 502 -0.85 20.38 -46.18
N PHE A 503 -1.03 21.32 -45.26
CA PHE A 503 -2.11 22.34 -45.30
C PHE A 503 -1.60 23.75 -45.60
N VAL A 504 -0.29 23.94 -45.77
CA VAL A 504 0.32 25.22 -46.13
C VAL A 504 0.76 25.10 -47.58
N ASN A 505 0.48 26.13 -48.40
CA ASN A 505 0.98 26.21 -49.76
C ASN A 505 1.85 27.47 -49.89
N LEU A 506 3.17 27.26 -49.96
CA LEU A 506 4.19 28.29 -50.19
C LEU A 506 4.58 28.41 -51.67
N GLN A 507 3.86 27.70 -52.56
CA GLN A 507 4.07 27.64 -54.01
C GLN A 507 5.37 26.95 -54.44
N GLN A 508 6.22 26.52 -53.50
CA GLN A 508 7.54 25.96 -53.78
C GLN A 508 7.46 24.52 -54.29
N GLU A 509 6.66 23.66 -53.64
CA GLU A 509 6.46 22.26 -54.06
C GLU A 509 5.80 22.18 -55.44
N GLN A 510 4.92 23.13 -55.76
CA GLN A 510 4.22 23.17 -57.05
C GLN A 510 5.14 23.59 -58.19
N ASP A 511 6.03 24.56 -57.94
CA ASP A 511 6.85 25.17 -58.99
C ASP A 511 8.21 24.48 -59.17
N TRP A 512 8.67 23.69 -58.20
CA TRP A 512 9.97 23.01 -58.26
C TRP A 512 9.85 21.53 -57.94
N ALA A 513 10.67 20.71 -58.59
CA ALA A 513 10.74 19.28 -58.31
C ALA A 513 12.17 18.75 -58.51
N PRO A 514 12.57 17.68 -57.79
CA PRO A 514 13.79 16.98 -58.11
C PRO A 514 13.67 16.30 -59.47
N LYS A 515 14.75 16.35 -60.27
CA LYS A 515 14.86 15.62 -61.52
C LYS A 515 14.63 14.13 -61.29
N THR A 516 13.88 13.50 -62.20
CA THR A 516 13.62 12.07 -62.16
C THR A 516 14.69 11.33 -62.97
N PRO A 517 15.49 10.45 -62.36
CA PRO A 517 16.44 9.62 -63.08
C PRO A 517 15.70 8.66 -64.01
N THR A 518 16.33 8.32 -65.15
CA THR A 518 15.79 7.34 -66.09
C THR A 518 15.85 5.94 -65.45
N PRO A 519 14.72 5.20 -65.39
CA PRO A 519 14.70 3.87 -64.79
C PRO A 519 15.60 2.88 -65.53
N LEU A 520 16.22 1.97 -64.79
CA LEU A 520 16.93 0.82 -65.35
C LEU A 520 15.95 -0.31 -65.74
N ASN A 521 16.34 -1.14 -66.71
CA ASN A 521 15.55 -2.27 -67.19
C ASN A 521 15.58 -3.49 -66.23
N ASP A 522 16.22 -3.38 -65.07
CA ASP A 522 16.42 -4.48 -64.12
C ASP A 522 16.10 -4.01 -62.70
N TRP A 523 15.05 -4.59 -62.10
CA TRP A 523 14.51 -4.12 -60.82
C TRP A 523 15.47 -4.28 -59.62
N PRO A 524 16.32 -5.33 -59.50
CA PRO A 524 17.30 -5.43 -58.43
C PRO A 524 18.35 -4.33 -58.51
N SER A 525 18.85 -4.00 -59.70
CA SER A 525 19.82 -2.90 -59.84
C SER A 525 19.21 -1.53 -59.58
N GLU A 526 17.96 -1.31 -60.00
CA GLU A 526 17.19 -0.11 -59.69
C GLU A 526 16.98 0.07 -58.17
N LEU A 527 16.73 -1.00 -57.42
CA LEU A 527 16.48 -0.91 -55.98
C LEU A 527 17.76 -0.92 -55.13
N PHE A 528 18.79 -1.68 -55.52
CA PHE A 528 19.90 -2.00 -54.61
C PHE A 528 21.26 -1.45 -55.04
N THR A 529 21.50 -1.12 -56.31
CA THR A 529 22.86 -0.76 -56.78
C THR A 529 22.98 0.60 -57.44
N HIS A 530 21.87 1.22 -57.90
CA HIS A 530 21.91 2.51 -58.57
C HIS A 530 21.29 3.63 -57.72
N TRP A 531 22.10 4.27 -56.87
CA TRP A 531 21.65 5.38 -56.01
C TRP A 531 22.38 6.68 -56.38
N SER A 532 21.74 7.52 -57.21
CA SER A 532 22.20 8.88 -57.51
C SER A 532 21.66 9.90 -56.50
N LEU A 533 22.22 11.11 -56.48
CA LEU A 533 21.68 12.21 -55.64
C LEU A 533 20.20 12.50 -55.97
N GLU A 534 19.79 12.33 -57.22
CA GLU A 534 18.39 12.49 -57.66
C GLU A 534 17.46 11.47 -56.97
N HIS A 535 17.91 10.21 -56.84
CA HIS A 535 17.16 9.17 -56.11
C HIS A 535 17.05 9.53 -54.62
N VAL A 536 18.16 9.95 -54.01
CA VAL A 536 18.19 10.29 -52.58
C VAL A 536 17.25 11.47 -52.28
N VAL A 537 17.29 12.52 -53.09
CA VAL A 537 16.45 13.72 -52.90
C VAL A 537 14.97 13.38 -53.08
N ARG A 538 14.63 12.55 -54.07
CA ARG A 538 13.24 12.11 -54.28
C ARG A 538 12.73 11.24 -53.12
N LEU A 539 13.54 10.34 -52.60
CA LEU A 539 13.19 9.54 -51.42
C LEU A 539 13.05 10.39 -50.17
N ALA A 540 13.93 11.39 -49.97
CA ALA A 540 13.84 12.34 -48.87
C ALA A 540 12.55 13.18 -48.93
N MET A 541 12.17 13.62 -50.13
CA MET A 541 10.90 14.31 -50.35
C MET A 541 9.69 13.43 -50.01
N TRP A 542 9.65 12.18 -50.48
CA TRP A 542 8.57 11.26 -50.11
C TRP A 542 8.53 10.97 -48.61
N PHE A 543 9.69 10.81 -47.97
CA PHE A 543 9.78 10.68 -46.53
C PHE A 543 9.21 11.90 -45.81
N GLU A 544 9.59 13.11 -46.23
CA GLU A 544 9.14 14.36 -45.63
C GLU A 544 7.64 14.57 -45.77
N ILE A 545 7.05 14.25 -46.93
CA ILE A 545 5.60 14.24 -47.14
C ILE A 545 4.93 13.29 -46.14
N LEU A 546 5.35 12.02 -46.11
CA LEU A 546 4.75 11.01 -45.23
C LEU A 546 4.88 11.39 -43.76
N PHE A 547 6.05 11.88 -43.36
CA PHE A 547 6.31 12.36 -42.01
C PHE A 547 5.43 13.57 -41.68
N GLY A 548 5.31 14.54 -42.58
CA GLY A 548 4.47 15.73 -42.44
C GLY A 548 3.00 15.38 -42.21
N TRP A 549 2.47 14.43 -42.98
CA TRP A 549 1.11 13.89 -42.79
C TRP A 549 0.94 13.23 -41.42
N VAL A 550 1.84 12.32 -41.03
CA VAL A 550 1.77 11.64 -39.72
C VAL A 550 1.90 12.63 -38.57
N ALA A 551 2.86 13.57 -38.65
CA ALA A 551 3.08 14.58 -37.63
C ALA A 551 1.87 15.51 -37.49
N SER A 552 1.27 15.94 -38.60
CA SER A 552 0.07 16.79 -38.58
C SER A 552 -1.12 16.08 -37.93
N LEU A 553 -1.34 14.79 -38.24
CA LEU A 553 -2.37 13.98 -37.61
C LEU A 553 -2.14 13.79 -36.10
N LEU A 554 -0.89 13.53 -35.70
CA LEU A 554 -0.54 13.41 -34.29
C LEU A 554 -0.71 14.74 -33.54
N LEU A 555 -0.33 15.86 -34.15
CA LEU A 555 -0.52 17.19 -33.57
C LEU A 555 -2.02 17.49 -33.38
N ALA A 556 -2.85 17.19 -34.38
CA ALA A 556 -4.30 17.32 -34.29
C ALA A 556 -4.89 16.44 -33.19
N ALA A 557 -4.43 15.20 -33.04
CA ALA A 557 -4.86 14.28 -31.98
C ALA A 557 -4.48 14.79 -30.57
N VAL A 558 -3.30 15.41 -30.45
CA VAL A 558 -2.84 16.03 -29.19
C VAL A 558 -3.65 17.27 -28.85
N VAL A 559 -3.86 18.18 -29.82
CA VAL A 559 -4.60 19.44 -29.61
C VAL A 559 -6.07 19.20 -29.34
N SER A 560 -6.68 18.22 -30.01
CA SER A 560 -8.09 17.84 -29.79
C SER A 560 -8.33 17.12 -28.46
N GLY A 561 -7.28 16.78 -27.71
CA GLY A 561 -7.41 16.04 -26.45
C GLY A 561 -7.86 14.58 -26.65
N LEU A 562 -7.90 14.07 -27.88
CA LEU A 562 -8.23 12.66 -28.17
C LEU A 562 -7.22 11.70 -27.52
N THR A 563 -5.99 12.16 -27.26
CA THR A 563 -4.98 11.42 -26.50
C THR A 563 -5.16 11.50 -24.97
N LYS A 564 -5.97 12.42 -24.44
CA LYS A 564 -6.21 12.59 -23.00
C LYS A 564 -7.35 11.73 -22.44
N ARG A 565 -8.14 11.07 -23.29
CA ARG A 565 -9.47 10.56 -22.95
C ARG A 565 -9.53 9.29 -22.06
N GLN A 566 -8.46 8.92 -21.36
CA GLN A 566 -8.45 7.77 -20.45
C GLN A 566 -8.23 8.11 -18.98
N ASP A 567 -8.03 9.38 -18.61
CA ASP A 567 -7.58 9.73 -17.25
C ASP A 567 -8.67 10.30 -16.32
N ASP A 568 -9.89 10.55 -16.80
CA ASP A 568 -10.94 11.26 -16.04
C ASP A 568 -12.23 10.45 -15.76
N SER A 569 -12.26 9.14 -16.01
CA SER A 569 -13.41 8.29 -15.65
C SER A 569 -12.96 7.14 -14.76
N GLU A 570 -12.95 7.40 -13.44
CA GLU A 570 -13.33 6.54 -12.30
C GLU A 570 -12.80 7.10 -10.97
#